data_AF-A0A954A5X4-F1
#
_entry.id   AF-A0A954A5X4-F1
#
_cell.length_a   1.000
_cell.length_b   1.000
_cell.length_c   1.000
_cell.angle_alpha   90.00
_cell.angle_beta   90.00
_cell.angle_gamma   90.00
#
_symmetry.space_group_name_H-M   'P 1'
#
loop_
_entity.id
_entity.type
_entity.pdbx_description
1 polymer ?
#
loop_
_entity_poly.entity_id
_entity_poly.type
_entity_poly.pdbx_seq_one_letter_code
_entity_poly.pdbx_strand_id
1 'polypeptide(L)'
;SRGDDSGTHIRERKLWGDALPSDAPFYLSAGQGMGACLVLASEKQGYVLADRGTFLAFADRIDLEVVVEGDPALRNPYGVIRVDPKRHEGVHDREAHELIDYLTSDRGQTRIGEFRAHGEVLFHPASAKP
;
A
#
# COMPACT_ATOMS: atom_id res chain seq x y z
N SER A 1 10.47 -9.47 5.86
CA SER A 1 9.06 -9.21 6.23
C SER A 1 8.95 -8.11 7.26
N ARG A 2 7.86 -7.35 7.19
CA ARG A 2 7.48 -6.38 8.23
C ARG A 2 7.15 -7.05 9.56
N GLY A 3 6.42 -8.17 9.56
CA GLY A 3 6.05 -8.87 10.79
C GLY A 3 5.23 -8.05 11.79
N ASP A 4 4.56 -6.99 11.35
CA ASP A 4 3.95 -5.97 12.21
C ASP A 4 2.41 -5.96 12.16
N ASP A 5 1.81 -7.02 11.60
CA ASP A 5 0.36 -7.18 11.40
C ASP A 5 -0.33 -6.05 10.61
N SER A 6 0.45 -5.24 9.89
CA SER A 6 -0.08 -4.26 8.96
C SER A 6 -0.75 -4.92 7.74
N GLY A 7 -1.54 -4.14 7.00
CA GLY A 7 -2.12 -4.59 5.74
C GLY A 7 -1.08 -5.12 4.73
N THR A 8 0.13 -4.54 4.70
CA THR A 8 1.22 -5.02 3.85
C THR A 8 1.76 -6.36 4.32
N HIS A 9 1.90 -6.60 5.63
CA HIS A 9 2.28 -7.90 6.18
C HIS A 9 1.23 -8.97 5.85
N ILE A 10 -0.05 -8.65 6.00
CA ILE A 10 -1.15 -9.55 5.62
C ILE A 10 -1.09 -9.87 4.11
N ARG A 11 -0.81 -8.87 3.26
CA ARG A 11 -0.68 -9.05 1.81
C ARG A 11 0.51 -9.94 1.46
N GLU A 12 1.67 -9.70 2.08
CA GLU A 12 2.88 -10.52 1.94
C GLU A 12 2.56 -11.99 2.24
N ARG A 13 1.97 -12.29 3.40
CA ARG A 13 1.59 -13.64 3.77
C ARG A 13 0.63 -14.30 2.78
N LYS A 14 -0.32 -13.53 2.22
CA LYS A 14 -1.25 -14.03 1.21
C LYS A 14 -0.55 -14.35 -0.12
N LEU A 15 0.41 -13.51 -0.53
CA LEU A 15 1.17 -13.71 -1.76
C LEU A 15 2.06 -14.95 -1.70
N TRP A 16 2.69 -15.15 -0.55
CA TRP A 16 3.61 -16.27 -0.37
C TRP A 16 2.92 -17.58 -0.03
N GLY A 17 1.77 -17.54 0.65
CA GLY A 17 1.02 -18.75 1.02
C GLY A 17 1.92 -19.77 1.71
N ASP A 18 1.88 -21.01 1.23
CA ASP A 18 2.67 -22.13 1.77
C ASP A 18 4.17 -22.06 1.40
N ALA A 19 4.56 -21.18 0.47
CA ALA A 19 5.97 -21.02 0.08
C ALA A 19 6.81 -20.35 1.16
N LEU A 20 6.18 -19.80 2.21
CA LEU A 20 6.87 -19.19 3.35
C LEU A 20 6.52 -19.87 4.67
N PRO A 21 7.24 -20.96 5.01
CA PRO A 21 7.23 -21.49 6.36
C PRO A 21 7.67 -20.42 7.36
N SER A 22 6.99 -20.33 8.50
CA SER A 22 7.28 -19.39 9.61
C SER A 22 8.72 -19.45 10.13
N ASP A 23 9.39 -20.56 9.87
CA ASP A 23 10.66 -21.04 10.39
C ASP A 23 11.68 -21.25 9.26
N ALA A 24 11.37 -20.76 8.05
CA ALA A 24 12.29 -20.75 6.94
C ALA A 24 13.57 -19.96 7.29
N PRO A 25 14.79 -20.55 7.18
CA PRO A 25 16.04 -19.88 7.55
C PRO A 25 16.32 -18.60 6.76
N PHE A 26 15.73 -18.47 5.57
CA PHE A 26 15.86 -17.31 4.69
C PHE A 26 14.83 -16.21 4.97
N TYR A 27 13.86 -16.46 5.84
CA TYR A 27 12.80 -15.50 6.16
C TYR A 27 13.13 -14.72 7.43
N LEU A 28 13.30 -13.41 7.27
CA LEU A 28 13.53 -12.49 8.37
C LEU A 28 12.26 -11.66 8.61
N SER A 29 11.74 -11.72 9.84
CA SER A 29 10.61 -10.91 10.29
C SER A 29 11.09 -9.80 11.23
N ALA A 30 10.93 -8.54 10.82
CA ALA A 30 11.50 -7.40 11.55
C ALA A 30 10.62 -6.89 12.71
N GLY A 31 9.31 -7.12 12.67
CA GLY A 31 8.35 -6.55 13.62
C GLY A 31 8.26 -5.02 13.57
N GLN A 32 8.57 -4.42 12.41
CA GLN A 32 8.77 -2.97 12.25
C GLN A 32 8.06 -2.41 11.01
N GLY A 33 7.94 -1.08 10.96
CA GLY A 33 7.37 -0.37 9.83
C GLY A 33 8.20 -0.49 8.54
N MET A 34 7.59 -0.13 7.40
CA MET A 34 8.18 -0.30 6.06
C MET A 34 9.58 0.32 5.92
N GLY A 35 9.77 1.56 6.40
CA GLY A 35 11.06 2.25 6.26
C GLY A 35 12.21 1.49 6.91
N ALA A 36 12.00 0.94 8.11
CA ALA A 36 13.00 0.12 8.78
C ALA A 36 13.24 -1.20 8.05
N CYS A 37 12.18 -1.81 7.49
CA CYS A 37 12.30 -3.04 6.70
C CYS A 37 13.06 -2.84 5.39
N LEU A 38 12.90 -1.69 4.73
CA LEU A 38 13.66 -1.32 3.53
C LEU A 38 15.16 -1.17 3.84
N VAL A 39 15.49 -0.45 4.92
CA VAL A 39 16.88 -0.30 5.37
C VAL A 39 17.50 -1.66 5.69
N LEU A 40 16.79 -2.48 6.47
CA LEU A 40 17.26 -3.82 6.82
C LEU A 40 17.44 -4.73 5.60
N ALA A 41 16.50 -4.70 4.64
CA ALA A 41 16.63 -5.46 3.40
C ALA A 41 17.85 -4.99 2.59
N SER A 42 18.11 -3.69 2.54
CA SER A 42 19.32 -3.15 1.89
C SER A 42 20.61 -3.62 2.59
N GLU A 43 20.69 -3.52 3.92
CA GLU A 43 21.85 -3.98 4.69
C GLU A 43 22.11 -5.48 4.54
N LYS A 44 21.04 -6.27 4.41
CA LYS A 44 21.11 -7.73 4.25
C LYS A 44 21.20 -8.17 2.80
N GLN A 45 21.12 -7.25 1.84
CA GLN A 45 21.04 -7.55 0.41
C GLN A 45 19.93 -8.58 0.12
N GLY A 46 18.75 -8.33 0.68
CA GLY A 46 17.59 -9.22 0.63
C GLY A 46 16.37 -8.58 -0.03
N TYR A 47 15.28 -9.35 -0.08
CA TYR A 47 14.02 -8.93 -0.70
C TYR A 47 13.00 -8.48 0.35
N VAL A 48 12.18 -7.50 -0.01
CA VAL A 48 11.07 -7.02 0.81
C VAL A 48 9.90 -6.59 -0.07
N LEU A 49 8.68 -6.98 0.31
CA LEU A 49 7.47 -6.43 -0.30
C LEU A 49 7.23 -5.02 0.25
N ALA A 50 7.22 -4.02 -0.63
CA ALA A 50 7.03 -2.61 -0.28
C ALA A 50 5.92 -1.95 -1.10
N ASP A 51 5.27 -0.93 -0.53
CA ASP A 51 4.47 0.00 -1.31
C ASP A 51 5.36 1.00 -2.06
N ARG A 52 4.93 1.38 -3.27
CA ARG A 52 5.70 2.24 -4.18
C ARG A 52 6.05 3.60 -3.54
N GLY A 53 5.10 4.21 -2.83
CA GLY A 53 5.31 5.50 -2.17
C GLY A 53 6.44 5.47 -1.15
N THR A 54 6.43 4.48 -0.27
CA THR A 54 7.47 4.35 0.75
C THR A 54 8.81 3.96 0.15
N PHE A 55 8.83 3.10 -0.87
CA PHE A 55 10.06 2.78 -1.61
C PHE A 55 10.71 4.05 -2.17
N LEU A 56 9.95 4.88 -2.90
CA LEU A 56 10.46 6.12 -3.48
C LEU A 56 10.96 7.11 -2.42
N ALA A 57 10.26 7.21 -1.28
CA ALA A 57 10.68 8.07 -0.17
C ALA A 57 12.00 7.64 0.49
N PHE A 58 12.41 6.38 0.30
CA PHE A 58 13.66 5.82 0.86
C PHE A 58 14.72 5.56 -0.21
N ALA A 59 14.44 5.79 -1.50
CA ALA A 59 15.32 5.41 -2.60
C ALA A 59 16.76 5.97 -2.46
N ASP A 60 16.91 7.20 -1.96
CA ASP A 60 18.24 7.82 -1.75
C ASP A 60 18.99 7.27 -0.52
N ARG A 61 18.37 6.39 0.27
CA ARG A 61 18.88 5.86 1.55
C ARG A 61 19.11 4.36 1.55
N ILE A 62 18.76 3.69 0.46
CA ILE A 62 18.82 2.23 0.33
C ILE A 62 19.47 1.87 -1.00
N ASP A 63 20.25 0.79 -0.99
CA ASP A 63 20.74 0.12 -2.18
C ASP A 63 19.81 -1.06 -2.50
N LEU A 64 18.63 -0.75 -3.06
CA LEU A 64 17.61 -1.70 -3.47
C LEU A 64 16.99 -1.26 -4.78
N GLU A 65 16.72 -2.24 -5.65
CA GLU A 65 16.03 -2.03 -6.91
C GLU A 65 14.69 -2.76 -6.95
N VAL A 66 13.81 -2.32 -7.85
CA VAL A 66 12.52 -2.96 -8.07
C VAL A 66 12.72 -4.17 -8.96
N VAL A 67 12.53 -5.36 -8.39
CA VAL A 67 12.69 -6.62 -9.13
C VAL A 67 11.37 -7.20 -9.64
N VAL A 68 10.23 -6.81 -9.04
CA VAL A 68 8.89 -7.27 -9.44
C VAL A 68 7.88 -6.13 -9.24
N GLU A 69 7.12 -5.82 -10.28
CA GLU A 69 5.98 -4.89 -10.23
C GLU A 69 4.93 -5.21 -11.31
N GLY A 70 3.77 -4.55 -11.27
CA GLY A 70 2.73 -4.67 -12.31
C GLY A 70 1.85 -5.91 -12.24
N ASP A 71 2.24 -6.93 -11.48
CA ASP A 71 1.42 -8.13 -11.29
C ASP A 71 0.05 -7.77 -10.65
N PRO A 72 -1.08 -8.27 -11.18
CA PRO A 72 -2.41 -8.03 -10.59
C PRO A 72 -2.52 -8.41 -9.11
N ALA A 73 -1.77 -9.42 -8.65
CA ALA A 73 -1.67 -9.82 -7.26
C ALA A 73 -0.93 -8.79 -6.38
N LEU A 74 -0.24 -7.80 -6.95
CA LEU A 74 0.35 -6.67 -6.22
C LEU A 74 -0.58 -5.46 -6.14
N ARG A 75 -1.75 -5.48 -6.79
CA ARG A 75 -2.72 -4.37 -6.69
C ARG A 75 -3.19 -4.18 -5.26
N ASN A 76 -3.08 -2.94 -4.78
CA ASN A 76 -3.54 -2.52 -3.47
C ASN A 76 -4.70 -1.52 -3.61
N PRO A 77 -5.94 -1.99 -3.80
CA PRO A 77 -7.10 -1.12 -4.01
C PRO A 77 -7.47 -0.40 -2.71
N TYR A 78 -7.83 0.88 -2.84
CA TYR A 78 -8.37 1.69 -1.75
C TYR A 78 -9.90 1.77 -1.88
N GLY A 79 -10.59 1.68 -0.74
CA GLY A 79 -12.03 1.84 -0.63
C GLY A 79 -12.37 2.92 0.39
N VAL A 80 -13.42 3.69 0.11
CA VAL A 80 -14.03 4.62 1.06
C VAL A 80 -15.34 4.01 1.56
N ILE A 81 -15.53 3.99 2.88
CA ILE A 81 -16.69 3.36 3.52
C ILE A 81 -17.33 4.39 4.46
N ARG A 82 -18.61 4.66 4.23
CA ARG A 82 -19.43 5.50 5.11
C ARG A 82 -19.75 4.77 6.41
N VAL A 83 -19.63 5.46 7.54
CA VAL A 83 -20.08 4.96 8.85
C VAL A 83 -21.60 5.03 8.94
N ASP A 84 -22.25 3.97 9.43
CA ASP A 84 -23.72 3.91 9.53
C ASP A 84 -24.24 4.85 10.65
N PRO A 85 -24.99 5.92 10.32
CA PRO A 85 -25.53 6.86 11.30
C PRO A 85 -26.59 6.23 12.21
N LYS A 86 -27.17 5.08 11.83
CA LYS A 86 -28.11 4.34 12.71
C LYS A 86 -27.38 3.62 13.85
N ARG A 87 -26.09 3.37 13.69
CA ARG A 87 -25.25 2.66 14.68
C ARG A 87 -24.35 3.61 15.46
N HIS A 88 -24.06 4.79 14.91
CA HIS A 88 -23.14 5.76 15.50
C HIS A 88 -23.76 7.15 15.45
N GLU A 89 -24.07 7.69 16.63
CA GLU A 89 -24.55 9.07 16.77
C GLU A 89 -23.41 10.08 16.55
N GLY A 90 -23.75 11.30 16.13
CA GLY A 90 -22.77 12.39 15.94
C GLY A 90 -21.91 12.28 14.69
N VAL A 91 -22.16 11.31 13.81
CA VAL A 91 -21.45 11.20 12.52
C VAL A 91 -21.91 12.28 11.54
N HIS A 92 -20.95 12.82 10.77
CA HIS A 92 -21.18 13.79 9.72
C HIS A 92 -21.62 13.12 8.42
N ASP A 93 -22.85 12.59 8.43
CA ASP A 93 -23.33 11.70 7.36
C ASP A 93 -23.35 12.36 5.97
N ARG A 94 -23.80 13.62 5.93
CA ARG A 94 -23.87 14.37 4.68
C ARG A 94 -22.48 14.62 4.10
N GLU A 95 -21.55 15.08 4.93
CA GLU A 95 -20.18 15.38 4.55
C GLU A 95 -19.43 14.10 4.10
N ALA A 96 -19.74 12.95 4.71
CA ALA A 96 -19.24 11.66 4.26
C ALA A 96 -19.70 11.32 2.83
N HIS A 97 -20.98 11.58 2.49
CA HIS A 97 -21.47 11.41 1.12
C HIS A 97 -20.79 12.39 0.15
N GLU A 98 -20.67 13.67 0.52
CA GLU A 98 -20.00 14.67 -0.32
C GLU A 98 -18.55 14.27 -0.63
N LEU A 99 -17.82 13.71 0.35
CA LEU A 99 -16.47 13.19 0.15
C LEU A 99 -16.45 11.97 -0.78
N ILE A 100 -17.38 11.02 -0.61
CA ILE A 100 -17.49 9.84 -1.48
C ILE A 100 -17.79 10.26 -2.92
N ASP A 101 -18.74 11.16 -3.12
CA ASP A 101 -19.10 11.70 -4.43
C ASP A 101 -17.91 12.41 -5.06
N TYR A 102 -17.17 13.22 -4.31
CA TYR A 102 -15.96 13.86 -4.80
C TYR A 102 -14.89 12.83 -5.20
N LEU A 103 -14.56 11.88 -4.33
CA LEU A 103 -13.52 10.87 -4.57
C LEU A 103 -13.84 10.00 -5.78
N THR A 104 -15.12 9.73 -6.06
CA THR A 104 -15.57 8.89 -7.18
C THR A 104 -15.92 9.68 -8.45
N SER A 105 -16.00 11.01 -8.37
CA SER A 105 -16.25 11.88 -9.53
C SER A 105 -15.07 11.88 -10.52
N ASP A 106 -15.33 12.24 -11.78
CA ASP A 106 -14.28 12.44 -12.79
C ASP A 106 -13.20 13.39 -12.28
N ARG A 107 -13.59 14.49 -11.62
CA ARG A 107 -12.65 15.46 -11.04
C ARG A 107 -11.76 14.83 -9.97
N GLY A 108 -12.32 14.07 -9.03
CA GLY A 108 -11.55 13.41 -7.98
C GLY A 108 -10.59 12.37 -8.55
N GLN A 109 -11.06 11.58 -9.51
CA GLN A 109 -10.29 10.52 -10.15
C GLN A 109 -9.16 11.08 -11.03
N THR A 110 -9.39 12.18 -11.76
CA THR A 110 -8.31 12.93 -12.43
C THR A 110 -7.27 13.40 -11.42
N ARG A 111 -7.69 14.00 -10.29
CA ARG A 111 -6.74 14.46 -9.26
C ARG A 111 -5.94 13.32 -8.64
N ILE A 112 -6.55 12.15 -8.45
CA ILE A 112 -5.85 10.94 -7.98
C ILE A 112 -4.80 10.49 -9.00
N GLY A 113 -5.16 10.44 -10.29
CA GLY A 113 -4.24 10.01 -11.35
C GLY A 113 -3.14 11.01 -11.70
N GLU A 114 -3.35 12.30 -11.42
CA GLU A 114 -2.35 13.35 -11.58
C GLU A 114 -1.40 13.47 -10.39
N PHE A 115 -1.72 12.83 -9.25
CA PHE A 115 -0.90 12.90 -8.06
C PHE A 115 0.47 12.25 -8.30
N ARG A 116 1.52 13.03 -8.05
CA ARG A 116 2.90 12.60 -8.20
C ARG A 116 3.67 12.74 -6.89
N ALA A 117 4.54 11.78 -6.64
CA ALA A 117 5.56 11.85 -5.61
C ALA A 117 6.90 11.40 -6.22
N HIS A 118 7.97 12.13 -5.92
CA HIS A 118 9.30 11.85 -6.50
C HIS A 118 9.31 11.76 -8.04
N GLY A 119 8.45 12.56 -8.71
CA GLY A 119 8.31 12.58 -10.18
C GLY A 119 7.41 11.48 -10.77
N GLU A 120 7.09 10.45 -9.99
CA GLU A 120 6.33 9.26 -10.38
C GLU A 120 4.83 9.43 -10.14
N VAL A 121 3.99 8.84 -10.99
CA VAL A 121 2.55 8.72 -10.72
C VAL A 121 2.35 7.63 -9.67
N LEU A 122 1.71 7.97 -8.54
CA LEU A 122 1.66 7.06 -7.40
C LEU A 122 0.36 6.26 -7.30
N PHE A 123 -0.74 6.81 -7.80
CA PHE A 123 -2.06 6.20 -7.72
C PHE A 123 -2.67 6.08 -9.11
N HIS A 124 -3.32 4.94 -9.35
CA HIS A 124 -4.05 4.68 -10.58
C HIS A 124 -5.55 4.77 -10.29
N PRO A 125 -6.29 5.66 -10.97
CA PRO A 125 -7.74 5.82 -10.78
C PRO A 125 -8.48 4.50 -11.01
N ALA A 126 -9.40 4.17 -10.12
CA ALA A 126 -10.17 2.93 -10.18
C ALA A 126 -11.27 2.99 -11.24
N SER A 127 -11.75 4.20 -11.57
CA SER A 127 -12.84 4.45 -12.49
C SER A 127 -12.39 5.09 -13.80
N ALA A 128 -11.17 4.78 -14.26
CA ALA A 128 -10.90 4.85 -15.68
C ALA A 128 -11.88 3.88 -16.36
N LYS A 129 -13.04 4.40 -16.78
CA LYS A 129 -13.87 3.72 -17.76
C LYS A 129 -12.96 3.41 -18.96
N PRO A 130 -13.04 2.19 -19.55
CA PRO A 130 -12.29 1.88 -20.76
C PRO A 130 -12.58 2.88 -21.87
#